data_AF-A0A8T3WJM4-F1
#
_entry.id   AF-A0A8T3WJM4-F1
#
_cell.length_a   1.000
_cell.length_b   1.000
_cell.length_c   1.000
_cell.angle_alpha   90.00
_cell.angle_beta   90.00
_cell.angle_gamma   90.00
#
_symmetry.space_group_name_H-M   'P 1'
#
loop_
_entity.id
_entity.type
_entity.pdbx_description
1 polymer ?
#
loop_
_entity_poly.entity_id
_entity_poly.type
_entity_poly.pdbx_seq_one_letter_code
_entity_poly.pdbx_strand_id
1 'polypeptide(L)'
;MPAGRLTHSTGHEKRLARSGITEPIVFGSNTYSKEELIAEMGSAYLCGHTGIENRVIDNSASYIAGWLFRLKNDNRFVIQSAAQAQKASDYILGKKLEEILEE
;
A
#
# COMPACT_ATOMS: atom_id res chain seq x y z
N MET A 1 8.92 12.25 -6.96
CA MET A 1 8.69 11.63 -5.64
C MET A 1 8.29 10.18 -5.87
N PRO A 2 8.89 9.18 -5.17
CA PRO A 2 8.43 7.81 -5.30
C PRO A 2 6.99 7.70 -4.81
N ALA A 3 6.09 7.11 -5.60
CA ALA A 3 4.65 7.10 -5.32
C ALA A 3 4.29 6.39 -3.99
N GLY A 4 5.16 5.53 -3.45
CA GLY A 4 5.02 4.99 -2.09
C GLY A 4 4.91 6.06 -0.99
N ARG A 5 5.62 7.19 -1.11
CA ARG A 5 5.51 8.30 -0.13
C ARG A 5 4.15 9.00 -0.18
N LEU A 6 3.52 9.05 -1.36
CA LEU A 6 2.15 9.56 -1.50
C LEU A 6 1.18 8.62 -0.79
N THR A 7 1.33 7.31 -1.00
CA THR A 7 0.53 6.28 -0.34
C THR A 7 0.66 6.33 1.19
N HIS A 8 1.86 6.48 1.75
CA HIS A 8 2.03 6.68 3.20
C HIS A 8 1.30 7.91 3.71
N SER A 9 1.34 9.02 2.97
CA SER A 9 0.68 10.24 3.40
C SER A 9 -0.83 10.06 3.62
N THR A 10 -1.48 9.14 2.89
CA THR A 10 -2.91 8.84 3.07
C THR A 10 -3.23 8.15 4.40
N GLY A 11 -2.23 7.58 5.09
CA GLY A 11 -2.42 6.91 6.38
C GLY A 11 -2.57 7.84 7.57
N HIS A 12 -2.36 9.16 7.37
CA HIS A 12 -2.52 10.17 8.42
C HIS A 12 -3.91 10.10 9.08
N GLU A 13 -4.00 10.47 10.36
CA GLU A 13 -5.21 10.37 11.20
C GLU A 13 -6.45 11.02 10.57
N LYS A 14 -6.30 12.20 9.96
CA LYS A 14 -7.40 12.90 9.27
C LYS A 14 -7.79 12.33 7.89
N ARG A 15 -7.21 11.18 7.50
CA ARG A 15 -7.39 10.57 6.18
C ARG A 15 -7.86 9.12 6.36
N LEU A 16 -7.02 8.13 6.08
CA LEU A 16 -7.34 6.71 6.24
C LEU A 16 -7.01 6.16 7.63
N ALA A 17 -6.38 6.97 8.50
CA ALA A 17 -6.11 6.63 9.91
C ALA A 17 -5.55 5.21 10.11
N ARG A 18 -4.47 4.88 9.39
CA ARG A 18 -3.88 3.54 9.46
C ARG A 18 -2.99 3.44 10.69
N SER A 19 -3.15 2.37 11.48
CA SER A 19 -2.34 2.12 12.68
C SER A 19 -0.83 2.03 12.40
N GLY A 20 -0.44 1.63 11.19
CA GLY A 20 0.95 1.69 10.73
C GLY A 20 1.52 3.10 10.53
N ILE A 21 0.73 4.16 10.75
CA ILE A 21 1.13 5.56 10.65
C ILE A 21 0.74 6.34 11.91
N THR A 22 -0.42 6.05 12.50
CA THR A 22 -0.97 6.80 13.64
C THR A 22 -0.41 6.34 14.99
N GLU A 23 0.19 5.16 15.06
CA GLU A 23 0.74 4.59 16.30
C GLU A 23 2.26 4.44 16.22
N PRO A 24 2.98 4.44 17.36
CA PRO A 24 4.40 4.11 17.39
C PRO A 24 4.63 2.68 16.89
N ILE A 25 5.39 2.54 15.80
CA ILE A 25 5.74 1.24 15.22
C ILE A 25 7.23 0.95 15.36
N VAL A 26 7.56 -0.31 15.58
CA VAL A 26 8.94 -0.79 15.61
C VAL A 26 9.35 -1.22 14.20
N PHE A 27 10.53 -0.77 13.74
CA PHE A 27 11.09 -1.20 12.47
C PHE A 27 11.19 -2.74 12.41
N GLY A 28 10.79 -3.33 11.28
CA GLY A 28 10.73 -4.79 11.12
C GLY A 28 9.57 -5.50 11.83
N SER A 29 8.72 -4.78 12.57
CA SER A 29 7.50 -5.37 13.13
C SER A 29 6.50 -5.76 12.04
N ASN A 30 5.49 -6.54 12.42
CA ASN A 30 4.43 -6.93 11.52
C ASN A 30 3.64 -5.73 10.99
N THR A 31 3.32 -4.77 11.87
CA THR A 31 2.60 -3.53 11.54
C THR A 31 3.42 -2.66 10.60
N TYR A 32 4.72 -2.49 10.88
CA TYR A 32 5.66 -1.79 10.00
C TYR A 32 5.72 -2.44 8.61
N SER A 33 5.96 -3.75 8.56
CA SER A 33 6.03 -4.51 7.31
C SER A 33 4.72 -4.43 6.50
N LYS A 34 3.58 -4.32 7.19
CA LYS A 34 2.27 -4.19 6.55
C LYS A 34 2.12 -2.83 5.88
N GLU A 35 2.53 -1.76 6.56
CA GLU A 35 2.45 -0.40 6.02
C GLU A 35 3.40 -0.19 4.84
N GLU A 36 4.61 -0.73 4.89
CA GLU A 36 5.53 -0.71 3.75
C GLU A 36 4.94 -1.47 2.54
N LEU A 37 4.32 -2.64 2.78
CA LEU A 37 3.64 -3.38 1.71
C LEU A 37 2.44 -2.59 1.13
N ILE A 38 1.68 -1.90 1.97
CA ILE A 38 0.59 -1.02 1.52
C ILE A 38 1.15 0.09 0.63
N ALA A 39 2.25 0.71 1.02
CA ALA A 39 2.88 1.79 0.26
C ALA A 39 3.39 1.34 -1.11
N GLU A 40 4.06 0.18 -1.17
CA GLU A 40 4.55 -0.41 -2.41
C GLU A 40 3.41 -0.82 -3.35
N MET A 41 2.38 -1.50 -2.83
CA MET A 41 1.20 -1.86 -3.63
C MET A 41 0.46 -0.62 -4.15
N GLY A 42 0.26 0.40 -3.32
CA GLY A 42 -0.40 1.63 -3.75
C GLY A 42 0.41 2.38 -4.80
N SER A 43 1.75 2.39 -4.67
CA SER A 43 2.65 2.91 -5.70
C SER A 43 2.45 2.17 -7.03
N ALA A 44 2.41 0.84 -7.00
CA ALA A 44 2.18 0.03 -8.20
C ALA A 44 0.80 0.29 -8.83
N TYR A 45 -0.25 0.43 -8.02
CA TYR A 45 -1.61 0.71 -8.51
C TYR A 45 -1.69 2.08 -9.19
N LEU A 46 -1.08 3.11 -8.58
CA LEU A 46 -1.02 4.45 -9.15
C LEU A 46 -0.18 4.49 -10.43
N CYS A 47 0.94 3.78 -10.47
CA CYS A 47 1.74 3.61 -11.68
C CYS A 47 0.91 2.96 -12.81
N GLY A 48 0.19 1.87 -12.50
CA GLY A 48 -0.71 1.22 -13.45
C GLY A 48 -1.84 2.13 -13.94
N HIS A 49 -2.41 2.95 -13.06
CA HIS A 49 -3.48 3.90 -13.40
C HIS A 49 -3.00 5.09 -14.24
N THR A 50 -1.80 5.60 -13.95
CA THR A 50 -1.24 6.80 -14.62
C THR A 50 -0.41 6.48 -15.86
N GLY A 51 -0.08 5.20 -16.09
CA GLY A 51 0.86 4.78 -17.12
C GLY A 51 2.32 5.18 -16.84
N ILE A 52 2.63 5.67 -15.62
CA ILE A 52 3.98 6.03 -15.23
C ILE A 52 4.71 4.77 -14.77
N GLU A 53 5.79 4.41 -15.47
CA GLU A 53 6.63 3.30 -15.07
C GLU A 53 7.26 3.53 -13.69
N ASN A 54 7.10 2.54 -12.80
CA ASN A 54 7.83 2.52 -11.55
C ASN A 54 9.30 2.17 -11.81
N ARG A 55 10.17 3.18 -11.92
CA ARG A 55 11.62 2.96 -12.14
C ARG A 55 12.35 2.36 -10.94
N VAL A 56 11.68 2.12 -9.82
CA VAL A 56 12.28 1.59 -8.58
C VAL A 56 11.76 0.17 -8.33
N ILE A 57 12.16 -0.78 -9.17
CA ILE A 57 11.90 -2.23 -8.94
C ILE A 57 13.08 -2.88 -8.20
N ASP A 58 14.27 -2.27 -8.24
CA ASP A 58 15.52 -2.88 -7.78
C ASP A 58 15.60 -3.13 -6.26
N ASN A 59 14.81 -2.44 -5.43
CA ASN A 59 14.77 -2.66 -3.99
C ASN A 59 13.71 -3.68 -3.54
N SER A 60 12.84 -4.16 -4.43
CA SER A 60 11.67 -4.99 -4.07
C SER A 60 12.01 -6.49 -3.95
N ALA A 61 13.13 -6.96 -4.50
CA ALA A 61 13.45 -8.39 -4.57
C ALA A 61 13.56 -9.08 -3.19
N SER A 62 14.20 -8.44 -2.21
CA SER A 62 14.31 -8.97 -0.84
C SER A 62 12.97 -9.02 -0.12
N TYR A 63 12.07 -8.08 -0.42
CA TYR A 63 10.71 -8.06 0.13
C TYR A 63 9.81 -9.12 -0.53
N ILE A 64 9.95 -9.34 -1.83
CA ILE A 64 9.19 -10.37 -2.57
C ILE A 64 9.44 -11.76 -1.99
N ALA A 65 10.69 -12.12 -1.64
CA ALA A 65 11.00 -13.40 -1.02
C ALA A 65 10.33 -13.56 0.37
N GLY A 66 10.39 -12.52 1.20
CA GLY A 66 9.70 -12.50 2.49
C GLY A 66 8.17 -12.57 2.36
N TRP A 67 7.61 -11.89 1.37
CA TRP A 67 6.18 -11.93 1.06
C TRP A 67 5.74 -13.29 0.51
N LEU A 68 6.56 -13.97 -0.29
CA LEU A 68 6.26 -15.29 -0.83
C LEU A 68 6.15 -16.35 0.28
N PHE A 69 7.05 -16.30 1.27
CA PHE A 69 6.98 -17.18 2.44
C PHE A 69 5.70 -16.92 3.27
N ARG A 70 5.31 -15.66 3.41
CA ARG A 70 4.11 -15.24 4.15
C ARG A 70 2.84 -15.60 3.39
N LEU A 71 2.81 -15.44 2.07
CA LEU A 71 1.72 -15.85 1.18
C LEU A 71 1.42 -17.34 1.24
N LYS A 72 2.43 -18.18 1.48
CA LYS A 72 2.26 -19.63 1.61
C LYS A 72 1.67 -20.06 2.97
N ASN A 73 1.79 -19.22 4.01
CA ASN A 73 1.41 -19.56 5.39
C ASN A 73 0.17 -18.79 5.88
N ASP A 74 -0.02 -17.53 5.47
CA ASP A 74 -1.18 -16.71 5.79
C ASP A 74 -1.41 -15.60 4.74
N ASN A 75 -2.32 -15.88 3.83
CA ASN A 75 -2.66 -15.03 2.68
C ASN A 75 -3.39 -13.74 3.10
N ARG A 76 -3.96 -13.70 4.31
CA ARG A 76 -4.75 -12.56 4.79
C ARG A 76 -3.91 -11.30 4.89
N PHE A 77 -2.63 -11.44 5.21
CA PHE A 77 -1.71 -10.31 5.31
C PHE A 77 -1.65 -9.52 4.00
N VAL A 78 -1.46 -10.23 2.87
CA VAL A 78 -1.37 -9.62 1.55
C VAL A 78 -2.71 -9.08 1.08
N ILE A 79 -3.81 -9.83 1.28
CA ILE A 79 -5.15 -9.38 0.90
C ILE A 79 -5.54 -8.10 1.65
N GLN A 80 -5.27 -8.03 2.95
CA GLN A 80 -5.56 -6.85 3.75
C GLN A 80 -4.70 -5.65 3.34
N SER A 81 -3.40 -5.87 3.04
CA SER A 81 -2.54 -4.80 2.53
C SER A 81 -3.02 -4.31 1.16
N ALA A 82 -3.38 -5.21 0.25
CA ALA A 82 -3.92 -4.85 -1.06
C ALA A 82 -5.21 -4.03 -0.95
N ALA A 83 -6.13 -4.40 -0.06
CA ALA A 83 -7.37 -3.65 0.17
C ALA A 83 -7.11 -2.23 0.71
N GLN A 84 -6.12 -2.06 1.59
CA GLN A 84 -5.73 -0.75 2.10
C GLN A 84 -4.98 0.08 1.06
N ALA A 85 -4.14 -0.55 0.24
CA ALA A 85 -3.46 0.08 -0.89
C ALA A 85 -4.47 0.60 -1.94
N GLN A 86 -5.53 -0.17 -2.20
CA GLN A 86 -6.62 0.27 -3.08
C GLN A 86 -7.29 1.53 -2.52
N LYS A 87 -7.71 1.51 -1.25
CA LYS A 87 -8.30 2.70 -0.57
C LYS A 87 -7.37 3.92 -0.63
N ALA A 88 -6.06 3.72 -0.44
CA ALA A 88 -5.09 4.79 -0.53
C ALA A 88 -4.97 5.35 -1.96
N SER A 89 -5.00 4.48 -2.96
CA SER A 89 -4.96 4.86 -4.37
C SER A 89 -6.23 5.61 -4.77
N ASP A 90 -7.39 5.10 -4.39
CA ASP A 90 -8.69 5.74 -4.62
C ASP A 90 -8.75 7.12 -3.96
N TYR A 91 -8.26 7.24 -2.73
CA TYR A 91 -8.15 8.52 -2.03
C TYR A 91 -7.27 9.53 -2.79
N ILE A 92 -6.15 9.08 -3.37
CA ILE A 92 -5.24 9.94 -4.14
C ILE A 92 -5.87 10.35 -5.48
N LEU A 93 -6.58 9.42 -6.13
CA LEU A 93 -7.28 9.66 -7.39
C LEU A 93 -8.59 10.45 -7.21
N GLY A 94 -9.03 10.65 -5.96
CA GLY A 94 -10.28 11.34 -5.66
C GLY A 94 -11.54 10.53 -5.97
N LYS A 95 -11.41 9.20 -6.19
CA LYS A 95 -12.54 8.32 -6.49
C LYS A 95 -13.45 8.22 -5.27
N LYS A 96 -14.72 8.60 -5.42
CA LYS A 96 -15.73 8.36 -4.38
C LYS A 96 -16.36 6.99 -4.56
N LEU A 97 -16.78 6.38 -3.46
CA LEU A 97 -17.48 5.08 -3.46
C LEU A 97 -18.74 5.09 -4.36
N GLU A 98 -19.34 6.27 -4.55
CA GLU A 98 -20.50 6.51 -5.41
C GLU A 98 -20.19 6.27 -6.90
N GLU A 99 -18.99 6.59 -7.37
CA GLU A 99 -18.59 6.44 -8.78
C GLU A 99 -18.19 5.00 -9.14
N ILE A 100 -17.83 4.18 -8.15
CA ILE A 100 -17.41 2.78 -8.36
C ILE A 100 -18.62 1.84 -8.52
N LEU A 101 -19.81 2.25 -8.08
CA LEU A 101 -21.05 1.48 -8.20
C LEU A 101 -21.80 1.74 -9.52
N GLU A 102 -21.35 2.70 -10.33
CA GLU A 102 -21.97 3.08 -11.61
C GLU A 102 -21.23 2.50 -12.85
N GLU A 103 -20.11 1.80 -12.67
CA GLU A 103 -19.40 1.02 -13.70
C GLU A 103 -19.61 -0.50 -13.52
#